data_AF-A0A3S4ISE5-F1
#
_entry.id   AF-A0A3S4ISE5-F1
#
_cell.length_a   1.000
_cell.length_b   1.000
_cell.length_c   1.000
_cell.angle_alpha   90.00
_cell.angle_beta   90.00
_cell.angle_gamma   90.00
#
_symmetry.space_group_name_H-M   'P 1'
#
loop_
_entity.id
_entity.type
_entity.pdbx_description
1 polymer ?
#
loop_
_entity_poly.entity_id
_entity_poly.type
_entity_poly.pdbx_seq_one_letter_code
_entity_poly.pdbx_strand_id
1 'polypeptide(L)'
;MGGGLGGGSSNAATVLVALNHLWQCGLSVDELAETGLTLGADVPVFVRGHAAFAEGVGEILTPVDPPEKWYLVAHPRGKHPHAGYFQGPRITAQHAKKVNRNVIKM
;
A
#
# COMPACT_ATOMS: atom_id res chain seq x y z
N MET A 1 -16.88 -0.99 0.18
CA MET A 1 -15.91 -0.60 1.21
C MET A 1 -14.58 -0.39 0.54
N GLY A 2 -13.86 0.66 0.93
CA GLY A 2 -12.70 1.22 0.21
C GLY A 2 -12.81 2.75 0.13
N GLY A 3 -11.69 3.46 0.18
CA GLY A 3 -11.64 4.92 0.16
C GLY A 3 -10.24 5.49 -0.11
N GLY A 4 -9.30 4.65 -0.58
CA GLY A 4 -7.91 5.05 -0.82
C GLY A 4 -7.02 5.10 0.44
N LEU A 5 -7.50 4.64 1.59
CA LEU A 5 -6.78 4.70 2.88
C LEU A 5 -6.01 3.41 3.25
N GLY A 6 -5.95 2.41 2.36
CA GLY A 6 -5.19 1.18 2.63
C GLY A 6 -5.75 0.24 3.71
N GLY A 7 -6.95 0.48 4.26
CA GLY A 7 -7.48 -0.27 5.41
C GLY A 7 -7.49 -1.81 5.24
N GLY A 8 -7.90 -2.32 4.08
CA GLY A 8 -7.87 -3.77 3.80
C GLY A 8 -6.45 -4.34 3.76
N SER A 9 -5.50 -3.59 3.21
CA SER A 9 -4.09 -3.98 3.17
C SER A 9 -3.44 -3.93 4.56
N SER A 10 -3.80 -2.94 5.38
CA SER A 10 -3.38 -2.85 6.79
C SER A 10 -3.89 -4.04 7.60
N ASN A 11 -5.15 -4.48 7.39
CA ASN A 11 -5.67 -5.68 8.03
C ASN A 11 -4.88 -6.94 7.63
N ALA A 12 -4.62 -7.12 6.33
CA ALA A 12 -3.85 -8.27 5.85
C ALA A 12 -2.42 -8.29 6.43
N ALA A 13 -1.72 -7.15 6.39
CA ALA A 13 -0.38 -7.03 6.99
C ALA A 13 -0.38 -7.34 8.49
N THR A 14 -1.35 -6.80 9.23
CA THR A 14 -1.48 -7.02 10.68
C THR A 14 -1.69 -8.49 10.99
N VAL A 15 -2.55 -9.19 10.23
CA VAL A 15 -2.77 -10.62 10.39
C VAL A 15 -1.50 -11.42 10.11
N LEU A 16 -0.79 -11.12 9.02
CA LEU A 16 0.48 -11.78 8.68
C LEU A 16 1.53 -11.62 9.79
N VAL A 17 1.75 -10.38 10.25
CA VAL A 17 2.74 -10.09 11.31
C VAL A 17 2.34 -10.73 12.63
N ALA A 18 1.07 -10.60 13.04
CA ALA A 18 0.59 -11.14 14.29
C ALA A 18 0.65 -12.67 14.31
N LEU A 19 0.21 -13.34 13.24
CA LEU A 19 0.25 -14.80 13.17
C LEU A 19 1.66 -15.35 13.07
N ASN A 20 2.56 -14.71 12.29
CA ASN A 20 3.97 -15.11 12.25
C ASN A 20 4.60 -15.06 13.66
N HIS A 21 4.26 -14.03 14.45
CA HIS A 21 4.72 -13.90 15.83
C HIS A 21 4.09 -14.95 16.77
N LEU A 22 2.76 -15.05 16.77
CA LEU A 22 2.01 -15.92 17.68
C LEU A 22 2.27 -17.41 17.43
N TRP A 23 2.46 -17.80 16.18
CA TRP A 23 2.75 -19.19 15.79
C TRP A 23 4.25 -19.48 15.67
N GLN A 24 5.10 -18.48 15.93
CA GLN A 24 6.56 -18.61 15.87
C GLN A 24 7.05 -19.20 14.54
N CYS A 25 6.43 -18.81 13.43
CA CYS A 25 6.79 -19.34 12.10
C CYS A 25 8.20 -18.92 11.67
N GLY A 26 8.76 -17.87 12.27
CA GLY A 26 10.14 -17.45 12.06
C GLY A 26 10.38 -16.79 10.70
N LEU A 27 9.33 -16.38 10.00
CA LEU A 27 9.46 -15.69 8.73
C LEU A 27 10.04 -14.29 8.96
N SER A 28 10.97 -13.92 8.09
CA SER A 28 11.53 -12.58 8.02
C SER A 28 10.50 -11.56 7.54
N VAL A 29 10.79 -10.28 7.81
CA VAL A 29 9.97 -9.16 7.31
C VAL A 29 9.88 -9.17 5.78
N ASP A 30 10.95 -9.56 5.09
CA ASP A 30 10.98 -9.63 3.63
C ASP A 30 10.07 -10.75 3.09
N GLU A 31 10.08 -11.94 3.70
CA GLU A 31 9.18 -13.04 3.34
C GLU A 31 7.71 -12.70 3.59
N LEU A 32 7.41 -12.02 4.71
CA LEU A 32 6.07 -11.52 4.99
C LEU A 32 5.63 -10.45 3.99
N ALA A 33 6.55 -9.56 3.59
CA ALA A 33 6.27 -8.52 2.61
C ALA A 33 6.02 -9.11 1.22
N GLU A 34 6.81 -10.10 0.80
CA GLU A 34 6.63 -10.83 -0.46
C GLU A 34 5.29 -11.58 -0.47
N THR A 35 4.97 -12.29 0.61
CA THR A 35 3.66 -12.94 0.79
C THR A 35 2.52 -11.92 0.72
N GLY A 36 2.68 -10.79 1.43
CA GLY A 36 1.71 -9.72 1.47
C GLY A 36 1.45 -9.06 0.12
N LEU A 37 2.47 -8.92 -0.73
CA LEU A 37 2.35 -8.34 -2.06
C LEU A 37 1.32 -9.08 -2.92
N THR A 38 1.18 -10.40 -2.73
CA THR A 38 0.19 -11.22 -3.46
C THR A 38 -1.26 -10.92 -3.03
N LEU A 39 -1.46 -10.40 -1.82
CA LEU A 39 -2.77 -10.01 -1.28
C LEU A 39 -3.14 -8.57 -1.64
N GLY A 40 -2.14 -7.70 -1.79
CA GLY A 40 -2.34 -6.34 -2.26
C GLY A 40 -1.06 -5.51 -2.30
N ALA A 41 -1.01 -4.58 -3.27
CA ALA A 41 0.15 -3.71 -3.52
C ALA A 41 0.56 -2.79 -2.34
N ASP A 42 -0.35 -2.55 -1.40
CA ASP A 42 -0.08 -1.72 -0.22
C ASP A 42 0.30 -2.56 1.01
N VAL A 43 0.14 -3.88 1.00
CA VAL A 43 0.44 -4.73 2.16
C VAL A 43 1.93 -4.66 2.59
N PRO A 44 2.92 -4.64 1.67
CA PRO A 44 4.33 -4.61 2.05
C PRO A 44 4.73 -3.40 2.92
N VAL A 45 4.14 -2.22 2.72
CA VAL A 45 4.49 -1.03 3.53
C VAL A 45 4.01 -1.20 4.97
N PHE A 46 2.82 -1.76 5.17
CA PHE A 46 2.28 -2.04 6.49
C PHE A 46 3.05 -3.16 7.21
N VAL A 47 3.56 -4.16 6.47
CA VAL A 47 4.42 -5.21 7.04
C VAL A 47 5.75 -4.63 7.51
N ARG A 48 6.37 -3.75 6.71
CA ARG A 48 7.66 -3.12 7.05
C ARG A 48 7.53 -2.05 8.15
N GLY A 49 6.36 -1.43 8.32
CA GLY A 49 6.04 -0.56 9.45
C GLY A 49 6.67 0.84 9.43
N HIS A 50 7.20 1.27 8.27
CA HIS A 50 7.81 2.59 8.10
C HIS A 50 7.21 3.31 6.90
N ALA A 51 7.13 4.64 6.98
CA ALA A 51 6.84 5.45 5.80
C ALA A 51 7.90 5.18 4.73
N ALA A 52 7.45 4.92 3.51
CA ALA A 52 8.33 4.48 2.45
C ALA A 52 7.90 5.06 1.11
N PHE A 53 8.90 5.36 0.31
CA PHE A 53 8.70 5.63 -1.10
C PHE A 53 8.51 4.32 -1.85
N ALA A 54 7.39 4.20 -2.54
CA ALA A 54 7.07 3.02 -3.33
C ALA A 54 7.34 3.26 -4.82
N GLU A 55 8.01 2.31 -5.46
CA GLU A 55 8.24 2.26 -6.90
C GLU A 55 7.69 0.94 -7.49
N GLY A 56 7.66 0.84 -8.82
CA GLY A 56 7.15 -0.34 -9.53
C GLY A 56 5.63 -0.52 -9.39
N VAL A 57 5.21 -1.71 -8.98
CA VAL A 57 3.84 -2.06 -8.57
C VAL A 57 3.66 -2.06 -7.04
N GLY A 58 4.67 -1.64 -6.27
CA GLY A 58 4.66 -1.60 -4.80
C GLY A 58 5.66 -2.54 -4.14
N GLU A 59 6.52 -3.19 -4.93
CA GLU A 59 7.53 -4.17 -4.51
C GLU A 59 8.86 -3.52 -4.08
N ILE A 60 9.19 -2.34 -4.62
CA ILE A 60 10.39 -1.58 -4.24
C ILE A 60 9.97 -0.51 -3.22
N LEU A 61 10.43 -0.67 -1.98
CA LEU A 61 10.15 0.26 -0.88
C LEU A 61 11.45 0.83 -0.31
N THR A 62 11.61 2.15 -0.40
CA THR A 62 12.73 2.88 0.20
C THR A 62 12.21 3.68 1.41
N PRO A 63 12.66 3.38 2.65
CA PRO A 63 12.23 4.13 3.84
C PRO A 63 12.52 5.62 3.73
N VAL A 64 11.60 6.46 4.20
CA VAL A 64 11.71 7.92 4.20
C VAL A 64 11.06 8.50 5.45
N ASP A 65 11.53 9.68 5.88
CA ASP A 65 10.99 10.42 7.04
C ASP A 65 10.32 11.73 6.59
N PRO A 66 9.08 11.66 6.06
CA PRO A 66 8.33 12.86 5.68
C PRO A 66 7.92 13.65 6.93
N PRO A 67 7.72 14.97 6.84
CA PRO A 67 7.21 15.75 7.97
C PRO A 67 5.85 15.23 8.44
N GLU A 68 5.76 14.88 9.72
CA GLU A 68 4.50 14.48 10.35
C GLU A 68 3.56 15.69 10.48
N LYS A 69 2.40 15.63 9.82
CA LYS A 69 1.41 16.71 9.79
C LYS A 69 0.07 16.23 10.31
N TRP A 70 -0.77 17.19 10.68
CA TRP A 70 -2.19 16.94 10.94
C TRP A 70 -2.97 16.91 9.63
N TYR A 71 -3.83 15.91 9.49
CA TYR A 71 -4.69 15.74 8.32
C TYR A 71 -6.16 15.71 8.74
N LEU A 72 -7.00 16.49 8.04
CA LEU A 72 -8.45 16.32 8.07
C LEU A 72 -8.83 15.38 6.93
N VAL A 73 -9.24 14.15 7.28
CA VAL A 73 -9.64 13.13 6.30
C VAL A 73 -11.14 13.21 6.07
N ALA A 74 -11.56 13.58 4.86
CA ALA A 74 -12.96 13.62 4.46
C ALA A 74 -13.28 12.46 3.51
N HIS A 75 -14.41 11.78 3.74
CA HIS A 75 -14.89 10.72 2.87
C HIS A 75 -16.20 11.17 2.18
N PRO A 76 -16.15 11.63 0.91
CA PRO A 76 -17.35 11.99 0.18
C PRO A 76 -18.21 10.74 -0.04
N ARG A 77 -19.54 10.88 0.08
CA ARG A 77 -20.47 9.76 -0.07
C ARG A 77 -20.44 9.24 -1.52
N GLY A 78 -19.96 8.02 -1.72
CA GLY A 78 -19.92 7.37 -3.04
C GLY A 78 -19.11 6.07 -3.03
N LYS A 79 -19.42 5.15 -3.96
CA LYS A 79 -18.58 3.97 -4.19
C LYS A 79 -17.53 4.32 -5.25
N HIS A 80 -16.26 4.21 -4.87
CA HIS A 80 -15.12 4.58 -5.70
C HIS A 80 -14.23 3.34 -5.95
N PRO A 81 -14.58 2.48 -6.91
CA PRO A 81 -13.83 1.26 -7.19
C PRO A 81 -12.45 1.60 -7.78
N HIS A 82 -11.39 1.10 -7.15
CA HIS A 82 -10.00 1.36 -7.54
C HIS A 82 -9.73 1.07 -9.02
N ALA A 83 -10.16 -0.09 -9.52
CA ALA A 83 -9.98 -0.47 -10.92
C ALA A 83 -10.68 0.47 -11.92
N GLY A 84 -11.81 1.07 -11.53
CA GLY A 84 -12.59 1.96 -12.39
C GLY A 84 -11.86 3.26 -12.72
N TYR A 85 -10.96 3.73 -11.84
CA TYR A 85 -10.15 4.91 -12.11
C TYR A 85 -9.15 4.68 -13.24
N PHE A 86 -8.51 3.51 -13.29
CA PHE A 86 -7.47 3.19 -14.26
C PHE A 86 -8.01 2.83 -15.65
N GLN A 87 -9.32 2.69 -15.82
CA GLN A 87 -9.97 2.39 -17.10
C GLN A 87 -10.51 3.65 -17.82
N GLY A 88 -10.32 4.84 -17.24
CA GLY A 88 -10.84 6.08 -17.79
C GLY A 88 -10.13 6.51 -19.10
N PRO A 89 -10.86 7.04 -20.11
CA PRO A 89 -10.30 7.39 -21.42
C PRO A 89 -9.25 8.51 -21.38
N ARG A 90 -9.18 9.28 -20.28
CA ARG A 90 -8.15 10.32 -20.07
C ARG A 90 -6.87 9.78 -19.42
N ILE A 91 -6.88 8.55 -18.88
CA ILE A 91 -5.69 7.90 -18.35
C ILE A 91 -5.05 7.10 -19.48
N THR A 92 -4.28 7.77 -20.32
CA THR A 92 -3.51 7.10 -21.39
C THR A 92 -2.29 6.36 -20.81
N ALA A 93 -1.84 5.31 -21.49
CA ALA A 93 -0.63 4.57 -21.13
C ALA A 93 0.63 5.44 -21.03
N GLN A 94 0.63 6.63 -21.66
CA GLN A 94 1.68 7.64 -21.49
C GLN A 94 1.62 8.35 -20.13
N HIS A 95 0.45 8.60 -19.54
CA HIS A 95 0.34 9.06 -18.16
C HIS A 95 0.77 7.96 -17.17
N ALA A 96 0.46 6.70 -17.46
CA ALA A 96 0.90 5.55 -16.66
C ALA A 96 2.43 5.32 -16.66
N LYS A 97 3.15 5.77 -17.70
CA LYS A 97 4.62 5.68 -17.81
C LYS A 97 5.37 6.94 -17.39
N LYS A 98 4.73 8.12 -17.38
CA LYS A 98 5.37 9.41 -17.00
C LYS A 98 5.07 9.85 -15.57
N VAL A 99 4.08 9.25 -14.91
CA VAL A 99 4.00 9.32 -13.46
C VAL A 99 5.11 8.41 -12.94
N ASN A 100 6.26 9.01 -12.59
CA ASN A 100 7.15 8.43 -11.61
C ASN A 100 6.24 7.94 -10.46
N ARG A 101 6.06 6.62 -10.33
CA ARG A 101 5.11 6.00 -9.39
C ARG A 101 5.51 6.15 -7.92
N ASN A 102 6.56 6.93 -7.72
CA ASN A 102 7.05 7.69 -6.59
C ASN A 102 5.93 8.29 -5.72
N VAL A 103 5.27 7.43 -4.96
CA VAL A 103 4.28 7.82 -3.96
C VAL A 103 4.83 7.40 -2.60
N ILE A 104 4.82 8.35 -1.67
CA ILE A 104 5.07 8.03 -0.26
C ILE A 104 3.85 7.27 0.26
N LYS A 105 4.05 6.02 0.65
CA LYS A 105 3.09 5.22 1.39
C LYS A 105 3.40 5.35 2.88
N MET A 106 2.33 5.48 3.67
CA MET A 106 2.35 5.62 5.12
C MET A 106 1.37 4.61 5.72
#